data_AF-A0AAE4PAG3-F1
#
_entry.id   AF-A0AAE4PAG3-F1
#
_cell.length_a   1.000
_cell.length_b   1.000
_cell.length_c   1.000
_cell.angle_alpha   90.00
_cell.angle_beta   90.00
_cell.angle_gamma   90.00
#
_symmetry.space_group_name_H-M   'P 1'
#
loop_
_entity.id
_entity.type
_entity.pdbx_description
1 polymer ?
#
loop_
_entity_poly.entity_id
_entity_poly.type
_entity_poly.pdbx_seq_one_letter_code
_entity_poly.pdbx_strand_id
1 'polypeptide(L)'
;MFKRIAFALIAFFALITMYGFADHYGSRYTSWRALSSEHVFDAAQRYIEWQYINRKQYNNFETDNVSNITAVCFYAVTCDDDEARLALISDPDQFDFDALKRRIWARRFEGTCQGQTANLGLHVLRSEDSVKQDYDLAFWTFYGDGFRFRSVNGRFFYWGAFSEEPWERCSLDRAAYLIENGALVRNAK
;
A
#
# COMPACT_ATOMS: atom_id res chain seq x y z
N MET A 1 14.86 -31.84 38.83
CA MET A 1 15.44 -30.59 38.29
C MET A 1 15.08 -30.38 36.82
N PHE A 2 15.32 -31.35 35.93
CA PHE A 2 14.99 -31.30 34.50
C PHE A 2 13.55 -30.87 34.14
N LYS A 3 12.53 -31.40 34.82
CA LYS A 3 11.12 -31.05 34.53
C LYS A 3 10.81 -29.55 34.74
N ARG A 4 11.44 -28.91 35.74
CA ARG A 4 11.21 -27.48 36.03
C ARG A 4 11.88 -26.57 35.00
N ILE A 5 13.04 -26.97 34.50
CA ILE A 5 13.77 -26.27 33.42
C ILE A 5 13.00 -26.39 32.10
N ALA A 6 12.47 -27.57 31.78
CA ALA A 6 11.63 -27.77 30.60
C ALA A 6 10.36 -26.91 30.61
N PHE A 7 9.66 -26.84 31.74
CA PHE A 7 8.47 -25.97 31.90
C PHE A 7 8.81 -24.49 31.75
N ALA A 8 9.93 -24.03 32.34
CA ALA A 8 10.37 -22.64 32.21
C ALA A 8 10.71 -22.28 30.76
N LEU A 9 11.37 -23.18 30.02
CA LEU A 9 11.66 -22.98 28.60
C LEU A 9 10.40 -22.95 27.74
N ILE A 10 9.45 -23.86 27.95
CA ILE A 10 8.17 -23.86 27.23
C ILE A 10 7.40 -22.56 27.49
N ALA A 11 7.31 -22.12 28.75
CA ALA A 11 6.64 -20.87 29.09
C ALA A 11 7.34 -19.64 28.47
N PHE A 12 8.67 -19.63 28.46
CA PHE A 12 9.46 -18.57 27.84
C PHE A 12 9.26 -18.51 26.31
N PHE A 13 9.31 -19.66 25.63
CA PHE A 13 9.03 -19.72 24.19
C PHE A 13 7.58 -19.38 23.87
N ALA A 14 6.61 -19.79 24.69
CA ALA A 14 5.21 -19.40 24.53
C ALA A 14 5.01 -17.88 24.72
N LEU A 15 5.71 -17.24 25.66
CA LEU A 15 5.68 -15.80 25.83
C LEU A 15 6.30 -15.07 24.62
N ILE A 16 7.45 -15.54 24.12
CA ILE A 16 8.09 -14.96 22.94
C ILE A 16 7.20 -15.09 21.71
N THR A 17 6.60 -16.25 21.48
CA THR A 17 5.69 -16.44 20.35
C THR A 17 4.44 -15.58 20.53
N MET A 18 3.81 -15.55 21.70
CA MET A 18 2.64 -14.69 21.91
C MET A 18 2.96 -13.20 21.69
N TYR A 19 4.11 -12.71 22.16
CA TYR A 19 4.51 -11.31 21.98
C TYR A 19 4.81 -10.99 20.50
N GLY A 20 5.61 -11.82 19.82
CA GLY A 20 5.93 -11.63 18.41
C GLY A 20 4.72 -11.75 17.50
N PHE A 21 3.81 -12.69 17.77
CA PHE A 21 2.57 -12.83 17.01
C PHE A 21 1.59 -11.69 17.31
N ALA A 22 1.48 -11.22 18.55
CA ALA A 22 0.60 -10.10 18.92
C ALA A 22 1.06 -8.78 18.27
N ASP A 23 2.36 -8.47 18.25
CA ASP A 23 2.85 -7.23 17.63
C ASP A 23 2.70 -7.26 16.10
N HIS A 24 2.98 -8.40 15.47
CA HIS A 24 2.87 -8.54 14.01
C HIS A 24 1.42 -8.57 13.50
N TYR A 25 0.49 -9.21 14.22
CA TYR A 25 -0.93 -9.21 13.84
C TYR A 25 -1.65 -7.96 14.32
N GLY A 26 -1.28 -7.43 15.48
CA GLY A 26 -1.81 -6.20 16.05
C GLY A 26 -1.57 -5.01 15.14
N SER A 27 -0.33 -4.78 14.69
CA SER A 27 0.01 -3.70 13.74
C SER A 27 -0.77 -3.78 12.43
N ARG A 28 -0.94 -4.99 11.88
CA ARG A 28 -1.74 -5.21 10.67
C ARG A 28 -3.22 -4.92 10.89
N TYR A 29 -3.76 -5.34 12.04
CA TYR A 29 -5.14 -5.09 12.41
C TYR A 29 -5.40 -3.59 12.67
N THR A 30 -4.49 -2.89 13.35
CA THR A 30 -4.61 -1.45 13.57
C THR A 30 -4.56 -0.68 12.25
N SER A 31 -3.63 -1.05 11.35
CA SER A 31 -3.57 -0.49 9.99
C SER A 31 -4.87 -0.69 9.23
N TRP A 32 -5.41 -1.92 9.23
CA TRP A 32 -6.69 -2.23 8.58
C TRP A 32 -7.87 -1.46 9.17
N ARG A 33 -7.95 -1.40 10.50
CA ARG A 33 -9.04 -0.74 11.21
C ARG A 33 -9.04 0.77 10.99
N ALA A 34 -7.85 1.36 10.87
CA ALA A 34 -7.64 2.79 10.67
C ALA A 34 -7.82 3.23 9.21
N LEU A 35 -8.10 2.32 8.26
CA LEU A 35 -8.32 2.71 6.87
C LEU A 35 -9.48 3.71 6.75
N SER A 36 -9.15 4.89 6.21
CA SER A 36 -10.03 6.01 5.90
C SER A 36 -9.41 6.82 4.76
N SER A 37 -10.18 7.76 4.20
CA SER A 37 -9.69 8.67 3.17
C SER A 37 -8.50 9.52 3.66
N GLU A 38 -8.58 10.02 4.89
CA GLU A 38 -7.51 10.81 5.53
C GLU A 38 -6.25 9.97 5.72
N HIS A 39 -6.39 8.77 6.27
CA HIS A 39 -5.25 7.90 6.51
C HIS A 39 -4.54 7.48 5.21
N VAL A 40 -5.30 7.16 4.16
CA VAL A 40 -4.72 6.85 2.85
C VAL A 40 -4.02 8.06 2.24
N PHE A 41 -4.61 9.25 2.35
CA PHE A 41 -4.00 10.49 1.86
C PHE A 41 -2.68 10.78 2.58
N ASP A 42 -2.64 10.71 3.92
CA ASP A 42 -1.42 10.94 4.69
C ASP A 42 -0.33 9.94 4.33
N ALA A 43 -0.69 8.67 4.16
CA ALA A 43 0.24 7.63 3.75
C ALA A 43 0.74 7.83 2.31
N ALA A 44 -0.10 8.31 1.40
CA ALA A 44 0.27 8.64 0.02
C ALA A 44 1.22 9.83 0.00
N GLN A 45 0.92 10.90 0.75
CA GLN A 45 1.80 12.06 0.88
C GLN A 45 3.18 11.65 1.41
N ARG A 46 3.24 10.87 2.51
CA ARG A 46 4.51 10.35 3.04
C ARG A 46 5.28 9.53 2.00
N TYR A 47 4.59 8.73 1.20
CA TYR A 47 5.23 7.95 0.14
C TYR A 47 5.84 8.85 -0.95
N ILE A 48 5.08 9.85 -1.42
CA ILE A 48 5.55 10.80 -2.43
C ILE A 48 6.74 11.61 -1.90
N GLU A 49 6.63 12.13 -0.68
CA GLU A 49 7.70 12.85 0.00
C GLU A 49 8.96 11.99 0.13
N TRP A 50 8.84 10.76 0.61
CA TRP A 50 10.00 9.91 0.81
C TRP A 50 10.68 9.53 -0.50
N GLN A 51 9.90 9.12 -1.51
CA GLN A 51 10.43 8.55 -2.75
C GLN A 51 10.93 9.60 -3.73
N TYR A 52 10.25 10.73 -3.83
CA TYR A 52 10.48 11.69 -4.91
C TYR A 52 11.03 13.01 -4.42
N ILE A 53 10.68 13.45 -3.21
CA ILE A 53 11.18 14.71 -2.64
C ILE A 53 12.52 14.48 -1.90
N ASN A 54 12.52 13.58 -0.91
CA ASN A 54 13.64 13.38 0.02
C ASN A 54 14.74 12.46 -0.53
N ARG A 55 14.39 11.43 -1.33
CA ARG A 55 15.36 10.46 -1.87
C ARG A 55 16.43 11.09 -2.76
N LYS A 56 16.12 12.23 -3.40
CA LYS A 56 17.09 13.03 -4.17
C LYS A 56 18.32 13.40 -3.37
N GLN A 57 18.15 13.69 -2.08
CA GLN A 57 19.24 14.17 -1.23
C GLN A 57 20.25 13.07 -0.87
N TYR A 58 19.88 11.79 -1.02
CA TYR A 58 20.68 10.69 -0.48
C TYR A 58 21.62 10.03 -1.51
N ASN A 59 21.29 10.01 -2.80
CA ASN A 59 21.95 9.10 -3.75
C ASN A 59 22.77 9.74 -4.89
N ASN A 60 22.87 11.07 -5.01
CA ASN A 60 23.55 11.77 -6.13
C ASN A 60 23.15 11.29 -7.55
N PHE A 61 22.12 10.45 -7.67
CA PHE A 61 21.49 10.09 -8.91
C PHE A 61 20.52 11.20 -9.24
N GLU A 62 20.66 11.75 -10.45
CA GLU A 62 19.76 12.72 -11.07
C GLU A 62 18.37 12.08 -11.19
N THR A 63 17.66 12.08 -10.06
CA THR A 63 16.33 11.54 -9.94
C THR A 63 15.42 12.66 -10.35
N ASP A 64 14.92 12.51 -11.59
CA ASP A 64 13.85 13.29 -12.20
C ASP A 64 13.05 14.07 -11.17
N ASN A 65 13.09 15.38 -11.37
CA ASN A 65 12.57 16.37 -10.46
C ASN A 65 11.12 16.01 -10.04
N VAL A 66 10.72 16.19 -8.78
CA VAL A 66 9.30 16.16 -8.33
C VAL A 66 8.39 16.94 -9.29
N SER A 67 8.95 17.98 -9.95
CA SER A 67 8.37 18.75 -11.05
C SER A 67 7.81 17.91 -12.21
N ASN A 68 8.22 16.65 -12.35
CA ASN A 68 7.76 15.77 -13.40
C ASN A 68 6.57 14.93 -12.96
N ILE A 69 6.19 14.90 -11.67
CA ILE A 69 4.99 14.22 -11.20
C ILE A 69 3.82 15.18 -11.32
N THR A 70 2.79 14.76 -12.05
CA THR A 70 1.60 15.59 -12.27
C THR A 70 0.43 15.16 -11.40
N ALA A 71 0.30 13.87 -11.14
CA ALA A 71 -0.85 13.31 -10.45
C ALA A 71 -0.59 11.93 -9.85
N VAL A 72 -1.48 11.50 -8.96
CA VAL A 72 -1.44 10.17 -8.34
C VAL A 72 -2.82 9.55 -8.39
N CYS A 73 -2.92 8.37 -8.99
CA CYS A 73 -4.10 7.52 -8.92
C CYS A 73 -4.09 6.66 -7.68
N PHE A 74 -5.26 6.51 -7.07
CA PHE A 74 -5.49 5.59 -5.98
C PHE A 74 -6.32 4.39 -6.48
N TYR A 75 -5.90 3.20 -6.09
CA TYR A 75 -6.58 1.96 -6.43
C TYR A 75 -7.01 1.25 -5.16
N ALA A 76 -8.20 0.66 -5.20
CA ALA A 76 -8.71 -0.21 -4.15
C ALA A 76 -9.16 -1.54 -4.74
N VAL A 77 -9.06 -2.61 -3.95
CA VAL A 77 -9.46 -3.93 -4.40
C VAL A 77 -10.97 -4.02 -4.56
N THR A 78 -11.38 -4.56 -5.70
CA THR A 78 -12.73 -5.02 -6.02
C THR A 78 -12.72 -6.51 -6.33
N CYS A 79 -13.90 -7.09 -6.47
CA CYS A 79 -14.10 -8.48 -6.82
C CYS A 79 -14.86 -8.54 -8.14
N ASP A 80 -14.29 -9.21 -9.13
CA ASP A 80 -14.88 -9.46 -10.45
C ASP A 80 -14.85 -10.97 -10.68
N ASP A 81 -16.02 -11.61 -10.82
CA ASP A 81 -16.16 -13.08 -10.92
C ASP A 81 -15.33 -13.87 -9.87
N ASP A 82 -15.39 -13.45 -8.61
CA ASP A 82 -14.62 -13.98 -7.47
C ASP A 82 -13.08 -13.78 -7.55
N GLU A 83 -12.60 -13.04 -8.54
CA GLU A 83 -11.19 -12.66 -8.67
C GLU A 83 -10.90 -11.27 -8.14
N ALA A 84 -9.74 -11.16 -7.50
CA ALA A 84 -9.20 -9.95 -6.92
C ALA A 84 -8.66 -8.97 -7.98
N ARG A 85 -9.26 -7.80 -8.12
CA ARG A 85 -8.76 -6.78 -9.05
C ARG A 85 -8.63 -5.41 -8.42
N LEU A 86 -7.68 -4.60 -8.89
CA LEU A 86 -7.55 -3.21 -8.46
C LEU A 86 -8.38 -2.30 -9.37
N ALA A 87 -9.38 -1.65 -8.78
CA ALA A 87 -10.21 -0.65 -9.44
C ALA A 87 -9.72 0.76 -9.10
N LEU A 88 -9.79 1.67 -10.07
CA LEU A 88 -9.40 3.06 -9.90
C LEU A 88 -10.45 3.81 -9.09
N ILE A 89 -10.01 4.50 -8.04
CA ILE A 89 -10.85 5.31 -7.17
C ILE A 89 -10.53 6.78 -7.42
N SER A 90 -11.44 7.47 -8.09
CA SER A 90 -11.27 8.88 -8.46
C SER A 90 -11.47 9.86 -7.31
N ASP A 91 -12.34 9.54 -6.35
CA ASP A 91 -12.62 10.39 -5.20
C ASP A 91 -12.55 9.53 -3.92
N PRO A 92 -11.41 9.53 -3.22
CA PRO A 92 -11.26 8.82 -1.96
C PRO A 92 -12.19 9.32 -0.85
N ASP A 93 -12.63 10.58 -0.85
CA ASP A 93 -13.48 11.10 0.22
C ASP A 93 -14.91 10.57 0.17
N GLN A 94 -15.38 10.21 -1.03
CA GLN A 94 -16.68 9.57 -1.25
C GLN A 94 -16.59 8.03 -1.29
N PHE A 95 -15.39 7.46 -1.19
CA PHE A 95 -15.20 6.02 -1.26
C PHE A 95 -15.61 5.31 0.04
N ASP A 96 -16.37 4.22 -0.07
CA ASP A 96 -16.80 3.42 1.08
C ASP A 96 -15.65 2.56 1.63
N PHE A 97 -14.86 3.16 2.52
CA PHE A 97 -13.79 2.50 3.25
C PHE A 97 -14.27 1.38 4.18
N ASP A 98 -15.52 1.42 4.65
CA ASP A 98 -16.07 0.35 5.48
C ASP A 98 -16.37 -0.90 4.64
N ALA A 99 -16.91 -0.74 3.43
CA ALA A 99 -17.04 -1.83 2.47
C ALA A 99 -15.69 -2.39 2.05
N LEU A 100 -14.69 -1.53 1.82
CA LEU A 100 -13.33 -1.98 1.55
C LEU A 100 -12.77 -2.82 2.72
N LYS A 101 -12.90 -2.35 3.97
CA LYS A 101 -12.43 -3.09 5.15
C LYS A 101 -13.09 -4.46 5.25
N ARG A 102 -14.41 -4.55 5.07
CA ARG A 102 -15.15 -5.83 5.03
C ARG A 102 -14.62 -6.75 3.93
N ARG A 103 -14.41 -6.22 2.72
CA ARG A 103 -13.87 -7.00 1.59
C ARG A 103 -12.47 -7.54 1.88
N ILE A 104 -11.57 -6.71 2.43
CA ILE A 104 -10.21 -7.12 2.81
C ILE A 104 -10.25 -8.23 3.86
N TRP A 105 -11.17 -8.12 4.83
CA TRP A 105 -11.35 -9.14 5.86
C TRP A 105 -11.84 -10.47 5.25
N ALA A 106 -12.89 -10.44 4.45
CA ALA A 106 -13.44 -11.63 3.78
C ALA A 106 -12.40 -12.31 2.87
N ARG A 107 -11.63 -11.52 2.10
CA ARG A 107 -10.50 -12.03 1.30
C ARG A 107 -9.50 -12.83 2.14
N ARG A 108 -9.21 -12.37 3.35
CA ARG A 108 -8.19 -12.96 4.22
C ARG A 108 -8.68 -14.19 4.97
N PHE A 109 -9.94 -14.19 5.43
CA PHE A 109 -10.44 -15.18 6.39
C PHE A 109 -11.59 -16.04 5.88
N GLU A 110 -12.31 -15.60 4.85
CA GLU A 110 -13.50 -16.29 4.33
C GLU A 110 -13.27 -16.95 2.98
N GLY A 111 -12.11 -16.70 2.34
CA GLY A 111 -11.75 -17.34 1.07
C GLY A 111 -12.47 -16.77 -0.16
N THR A 112 -13.12 -15.61 -0.03
CA THR A 112 -13.79 -14.91 -1.14
C THR A 112 -12.83 -14.05 -1.94
N CYS A 113 -13.12 -13.71 -3.20
CA CYS A 113 -12.38 -12.68 -3.94
C CYS A 113 -10.87 -12.98 -3.99
N GLN A 114 -10.52 -14.17 -4.48
CA GLN A 114 -9.15 -14.70 -4.41
C GLN A 114 -8.27 -14.13 -5.52
N GLY A 115 -6.95 -14.24 -5.36
CA GLY A 115 -5.99 -13.74 -6.34
C GLY A 115 -4.79 -13.08 -5.68
N GLN A 116 -3.66 -13.07 -6.39
CA GLN A 116 -2.40 -12.50 -5.92
C GLN A 116 -2.37 -10.97 -6.11
N THR A 117 -3.37 -10.27 -5.58
CA THR A 117 -3.57 -8.83 -5.82
C THR A 117 -3.52 -8.05 -4.50
N ALA A 118 -2.92 -6.86 -4.52
CA ALA A 118 -2.88 -5.97 -3.38
C ALA A 118 -4.28 -5.45 -3.02
N ASN A 119 -4.49 -5.07 -1.76
CA ASN A 119 -5.77 -4.50 -1.33
C ASN A 119 -5.93 -3.03 -1.72
N LEU A 120 -4.80 -2.31 -1.82
CA LEU A 120 -4.73 -0.90 -2.18
C LEU A 120 -3.44 -0.66 -2.97
N GLY A 121 -3.48 0.29 -3.91
CA GLY A 121 -2.32 0.68 -4.71
C GLY A 121 -2.30 2.17 -5.02
N LEU A 122 -1.11 2.67 -5.34
CA LEU A 122 -0.91 3.99 -5.95
C LEU A 122 -0.21 3.81 -7.30
N HIS A 123 -0.56 4.69 -8.23
CA HIS A 123 0.18 4.88 -9.47
C HIS A 123 0.49 6.36 -9.63
N VAL A 124 1.77 6.67 -9.72
CA VAL A 124 2.27 8.02 -9.93
C VAL A 124 2.31 8.31 -11.42
N LEU A 125 1.59 9.35 -11.85
CA LEU A 125 1.69 9.88 -13.21
C LEU A 125 2.77 10.93 -13.29
N ARG A 126 3.56 10.79 -14.36
CA ARG A 126 4.62 11.71 -14.67
C ARG A 126 4.35 12.39 -16.02
N SER A 127 5.05 13.48 -16.31
CA SER A 127 5.06 14.09 -17.63
C SER A 127 5.52 13.08 -18.69
N GLU A 128 4.98 13.19 -19.90
CA GLU A 128 5.21 12.22 -20.99
C GLU A 128 6.70 12.04 -21.34
N ASP A 129 7.52 13.08 -21.12
CA ASP A 129 8.96 13.07 -21.39
C ASP A 129 9.81 12.41 -20.29
N SER A 130 9.19 11.94 -19.20
CA SER A 130 9.92 11.36 -18.08
C SER A 130 10.17 9.87 -18.25
N VAL A 131 11.30 9.39 -17.73
CA VAL A 131 11.61 7.96 -17.71
C VAL A 131 10.69 7.27 -16.71
N LYS A 132 10.04 6.16 -17.11
CA LYS A 132 9.26 5.31 -16.20
C LYS A 132 10.18 4.75 -15.12
N GLN A 133 9.79 4.88 -13.85
CA GLN A 133 10.59 4.45 -12.72
C GLN A 133 9.92 3.27 -11.99
N ASP A 134 10.75 2.37 -11.47
CA ASP A 134 10.30 1.15 -10.76
C ASP A 134 9.33 1.45 -9.60
N TYR A 135 9.42 2.65 -9.03
CA TYR A 135 8.63 3.09 -7.89
C TYR A 135 7.38 3.91 -8.24
N ASP A 136 7.02 4.01 -9.51
CA ASP A 136 5.76 4.63 -9.94
C ASP A 136 4.53 3.82 -9.52
N LEU A 137 4.72 2.54 -9.18
CA LEU A 137 3.69 1.68 -8.63
C LEU A 137 4.00 1.36 -7.16
N ALA A 138 3.04 1.67 -6.29
CA ALA A 138 3.12 1.38 -4.87
C ALA A 138 1.94 0.53 -4.41
N PHE A 139 2.14 -0.26 -3.38
CA PHE A 139 1.09 -1.08 -2.76
C PHE A 139 1.06 -0.87 -1.25
N TRP A 140 -0.13 -0.99 -0.66
CA TRP A 140 -0.28 -0.87 0.79
C TRP A 140 0.28 -2.09 1.52
N THR A 141 1.08 -1.82 2.54
CA THR A 141 1.54 -2.83 3.50
C THR A 141 0.86 -2.62 4.83
N PHE A 142 0.05 -3.60 5.28
CA PHE A 142 -0.62 -3.50 6.59
C PHE A 142 0.38 -3.54 7.75
N TYR A 143 1.53 -4.19 7.56
CA TYR A 143 2.58 -4.19 8.57
C TYR A 143 3.32 -2.85 8.66
N GLY A 144 3.53 -2.19 7.52
CA GLY A 144 4.25 -0.90 7.44
C GLY A 144 3.34 0.32 7.48
N ASP A 145 2.04 0.12 7.66
CA ASP A 145 0.97 1.12 7.70
C ASP A 145 1.10 2.21 6.63
N GLY A 146 1.20 1.76 5.37
CA GLY A 146 1.35 2.67 4.23
C GLY A 146 1.91 2.02 2.98
N PHE A 147 2.16 2.87 1.98
CA PHE A 147 2.59 2.44 0.65
C PHE A 147 4.09 2.11 0.59
N ARG A 148 4.42 1.09 -0.20
CA ARG A 148 5.78 0.67 -0.53
C ARG A 148 5.89 0.41 -2.03
N PHE A 149 7.05 0.72 -2.60
CA PHE A 149 7.29 0.53 -4.02
C PHE A 149 7.44 -0.96 -4.35
N ARG A 150 7.05 -1.32 -5.57
CA ARG A 150 7.35 -2.65 -6.13
C ARG A 150 8.74 -2.60 -6.77
N SER A 151 9.66 -3.49 -6.38
CA SER A 151 10.90 -3.66 -7.17
C SER A 151 10.59 -4.44 -8.44
N VAL A 152 10.95 -3.91 -9.61
CA VAL A 152 10.70 -4.52 -10.93
C VAL A 152 11.53 -5.81 -11.13
N ASN A 153 12.60 -6.01 -10.33
CA ASN A 153 13.43 -7.21 -10.38
C ASN A 153 12.81 -8.46 -9.74
N GLY A 154 11.53 -8.44 -9.35
CA GLY A 154 10.76 -9.65 -9.01
C GLY A 154 11.30 -10.50 -7.84
N ARG A 155 12.28 -10.03 -7.07
CA ARG A 155 13.00 -10.86 -6.06
C ARG A 155 12.63 -10.61 -4.61
N PHE A 156 11.68 -9.72 -4.31
CA PHE A 156 11.20 -9.49 -2.94
C PHE A 156 9.71 -9.81 -2.81
N PHE A 157 9.33 -11.07 -2.98
CA PHE A 157 7.98 -11.57 -2.72
C PHE A 157 7.92 -12.30 -1.37
N TYR A 158 7.74 -11.53 -0.29
CA TYR A 158 7.30 -12.05 1.01
C TYR A 158 6.18 -11.21 1.66
N TRP A 159 5.76 -10.08 1.09
CA TRP A 159 4.96 -9.08 1.83
C TRP A 159 3.73 -8.48 1.12
N GLY A 160 3.26 -9.08 0.02
CA GLY A 160 2.02 -8.65 -0.64
C GLY A 160 2.18 -8.72 -2.15
N ALA A 161 1.48 -9.66 -2.78
CA ALA A 161 1.55 -9.82 -4.21
C ALA A 161 0.75 -8.70 -4.89
N PHE A 162 1.44 -7.93 -5.72
CA PHE A 162 0.85 -7.13 -6.79
C PHE A 162 1.06 -7.94 -8.07
N SER A 163 0.29 -9.00 -8.26
CA SER A 163 0.11 -9.62 -9.56
C SER A 163 -1.13 -8.98 -10.18
N GLU A 164 -1.03 -8.70 -11.48
CA GLU A 164 -1.98 -7.96 -12.32
C GLU A 164 -1.74 -6.44 -12.29
N GLU A 165 -1.31 -5.91 -13.44
CA GLU A 165 -1.37 -4.49 -13.72
C GLU A 165 -2.81 -4.00 -13.47
N PRO A 166 -3.02 -2.79 -12.91
CA PRO A 166 -4.37 -2.29 -12.70
C PRO A 166 -5.17 -2.33 -14.00
N TRP A 167 -6.36 -2.93 -13.96
CA TRP A 167 -7.25 -3.10 -15.12
C TRP A 167 -7.53 -1.75 -15.81
N GLU A 168 -7.62 -0.69 -15.01
CA GLU A 168 -7.76 0.68 -15.48
C GLU A 168 -6.44 1.44 -15.41
N ARG A 169 -5.96 1.88 -16.58
CA ARG A 169 -4.79 2.74 -16.66
C ARG A 169 -5.04 4.07 -15.98
N CYS A 170 -4.08 4.50 -15.18
CA CYS A 170 -4.11 5.80 -14.54
C CYS A 170 -4.09 6.90 -15.60
N SER A 171 -4.85 7.96 -15.37
CA SER A 171 -4.95 9.13 -16.24
C SER A 171 -5.23 10.38 -15.40
N LEU A 172 -4.84 11.55 -15.90
CA LEU A 172 -4.94 12.81 -15.15
C LEU A 172 -6.38 13.12 -14.74
N ASP A 173 -7.34 12.89 -15.64
CA ASP A 173 -8.77 13.06 -15.44
C ASP A 173 -9.35 12.09 -14.41
N ARG A 174 -8.64 11.02 -14.05
CA ARG A 174 -9.07 9.99 -13.08
C ARG A 174 -8.18 9.86 -11.86
N ALA A 175 -7.20 10.76 -11.72
CA ALA A 175 -6.33 10.81 -10.56
C ALA A 175 -7.12 11.19 -9.31
N ALA A 176 -6.77 10.57 -8.19
CA ALA A 176 -7.32 10.89 -6.87
C ALA A 176 -6.65 12.15 -6.28
N TYR A 177 -5.41 12.38 -6.67
CA TYR A 177 -4.58 13.44 -6.12
C TYR A 177 -3.77 14.14 -7.22
N LEU A 178 -3.51 15.42 -7.01
CA LEU A 178 -2.63 16.24 -7.85
C LEU A 178 -1.39 16.66 -7.04
N ILE A 179 -0.35 17.10 -7.73
CA ILE A 179 0.81 17.72 -7.10
C ILE A 179 0.74 19.23 -7.29
N GLU A 180 0.59 19.97 -6.20
CA GLU A 180 0.57 21.43 -6.18
C GLU A 180 1.67 21.94 -5.23
N ASN A 181 2.55 22.81 -5.72
CA ASN A 181 3.65 23.38 -4.95
C ASN A 181 4.53 22.32 -4.23
N GLY A 182 4.66 21.14 -4.83
CA GLY A 182 5.43 20.03 -4.26
C GLY A 182 4.71 19.26 -3.15
N ALA A 183 3.42 19.49 -2.94
CA ALA A 183 2.59 18.75 -2.00
C ALA A 183 1.48 17.98 -2.73
N LEU A 184 1.07 16.87 -2.14
CA LEU A 184 -0.10 16.13 -2.59
C LEU A 184 -1.35 16.92 -2.19
N VAL A 185 -2.25 17.16 -3.14
CA VAL A 185 -3.57 17.75 -2.88
C VAL A 185 -4.66 16.83 -3.39
N ARG A 186 -5.84 16.89 -2.77
CA ARG A 186 -6.99 16.10 -3.22
C ARG A 186 -7.53 16.65 -4.52
N ASN A 187 -7.77 15.77 -5.49
CA ASN A 187 -8.41 16.14 -6.74
C ASN A 187 -9.94 16.15 -6.50
N ALA A 188 -10.47 17.30 -6.06
CA ALA A 188 -11.91 17.45 -5.88
C ALA A 188 -12.59 17.37 -7.25
N LYS A 189 -13.46 16.37 -7.43
CA LYS A 189 -14.26 16.20 -8.64
C LYS A 189 -15.70 16.62 -8.43
#